data_AF-A0A840W4Q8-F1
#
_entry.id   AF-A0A840W4Q8-F1
#
_cell.length_a   1.000
_cell.length_b   1.000
_cell.length_c   1.000
_cell.angle_alpha   90.00
_cell.angle_beta   90.00
_cell.angle_gamma   90.00
#
_symmetry.space_group_name_H-M   'P 1'
#
loop_
_entity.id
_entity.type
_entity.pdbx_description
1 polymer ?
#
loop_
_entity_poly.entity_id
_entity_poly.type
_entity_poly.pdbx_seq_one_letter_code
_entity_poly.pdbx_strand_id
1 'polypeptide(L)'
;MTELWNWRIDGVRPVEVYPALAEALGRVVMPLAVADPARLPAYAVVCDVWQAPGEFATVVDCYGVPERLPEHASIAALARLLGRNCLLRDDTLDAGRHLLVAPDGTVRPVHFDVRDTDDGEVLSRRRLCTLGDPGCRGWSQCHRSRWAPDTIAPALAAA
;
A
#
# COMPACT_ATOMS: atom_id res chain seq x y z
N MET A 1 -16.21 -10.34 -6.44
CA MET A 1 -15.96 -8.89 -6.32
C MET A 1 -14.57 -8.66 -6.86
N THR A 2 -14.38 -7.66 -7.70
CA THR A 2 -13.04 -7.31 -8.16
C THR A 2 -12.29 -6.71 -6.98
N GLU A 3 -11.24 -7.37 -6.48
CA GLU A 3 -10.43 -6.82 -5.39
C GLU A 3 -9.81 -5.49 -5.83
N LEU A 4 -9.90 -4.50 -4.96
CA LEU A 4 -9.24 -3.22 -5.05
C LEU A 4 -8.06 -3.24 -4.09
N TRP A 5 -6.84 -3.06 -4.61
CA TRP A 5 -5.68 -2.79 -3.77
C TRP A 5 -5.43 -1.28 -3.74
N ASN A 6 -5.32 -0.72 -2.53
CA ASN A 6 -5.04 0.69 -2.31
C ASN A 6 -3.74 0.84 -1.52
N TRP A 7 -2.73 1.42 -2.16
CA TRP A 7 -1.39 1.60 -1.59
C TRP A 7 -0.99 3.06 -1.60
N ARG A 8 -0.02 3.41 -0.75
CA ARG A 8 0.60 4.74 -0.74
C ARG A 8 2.13 4.64 -0.76
N ILE A 9 2.81 5.55 -1.44
CA ILE A 9 4.26 5.50 -1.68
C ILE A 9 4.91 6.82 -1.30
N ASP A 10 6.10 6.72 -0.71
CA ASP A 10 6.90 7.86 -0.27
C ASP A 10 7.56 8.59 -1.47
N GLY A 11 6.95 9.70 -1.89
CA GLY A 11 7.59 10.72 -2.74
C GLY A 11 7.97 10.26 -4.15
N VAL A 12 7.11 9.50 -4.83
CA VAL A 12 7.36 8.97 -6.18
C VAL A 12 6.43 9.64 -7.21
N ARG A 13 6.95 10.05 -8.37
CA ARG A 13 6.07 10.62 -9.39
C ARG A 13 5.21 9.51 -10.03
N PRO A 14 3.95 9.79 -10.43
CA PRO A 14 3.07 8.76 -11.01
C PRO A 14 3.69 8.01 -12.19
N VAL A 15 4.46 8.72 -13.04
CA VAL A 15 5.15 8.15 -14.20
C VAL A 15 6.18 7.07 -13.86
N GLU A 16 6.76 7.10 -12.66
CA GLU A 16 7.74 6.11 -12.20
C GLU A 16 7.05 4.85 -11.63
N VAL A 17 5.81 4.98 -11.15
CA VAL A 17 5.06 3.89 -10.53
C VAL A 17 4.64 2.84 -11.56
N TYR A 18 4.09 3.26 -12.69
CA TYR A 18 3.54 2.35 -13.70
C TYR A 18 4.52 1.26 -14.19
N PRO A 19 5.75 1.59 -14.65
CA PRO A 19 6.70 0.56 -15.09
C PRO A 19 7.15 -0.36 -13.94
N ALA A 20 7.41 0.20 -12.75
CA ALA A 20 7.79 -0.59 -11.58
C ALA A 20 6.68 -1.53 -11.13
N LEU A 21 5.41 -1.09 -11.19
CA LEU A 21 4.24 -1.89 -10.87
C LEU A 21 4.04 -3.01 -11.89
N ALA A 22 4.20 -2.72 -13.19
CA ALA A 22 4.12 -3.73 -14.24
C ALA A 22 5.15 -4.84 -14.04
N GLU A 23 6.39 -4.46 -13.69
CA GLU A 23 7.46 -5.41 -13.34
C GLU A 23 7.15 -6.19 -12.06
N ALA A 24 6.71 -5.52 -10.99
CA ALA A 24 6.35 -6.15 -9.72
C ALA A 24 5.25 -7.19 -9.87
N LEU A 25 4.26 -6.93 -10.73
CA LEU A 25 3.13 -7.83 -10.98
C LEU A 25 3.42 -8.87 -12.07
N GLY A 26 4.50 -8.71 -12.83
CA GLY A 26 4.79 -9.51 -14.03
C GLY A 26 3.69 -9.39 -15.10
N ARG A 27 3.05 -8.22 -15.21
CA ARG A 27 1.83 -8.00 -16.01
C ARG A 27 1.79 -6.61 -16.62
N VAL A 28 0.96 -6.45 -17.64
CA VAL A 28 0.65 -5.13 -18.19
C VAL A 28 -0.18 -4.35 -17.16
N VAL A 29 0.28 -3.15 -16.85
CA VAL A 29 -0.45 -2.18 -16.04
C VAL A 29 -0.89 -1.04 -16.95
N MET A 30 -2.18 -0.75 -16.94
CA MET A 30 -2.77 0.32 -17.74
C MET A 30 -3.26 1.46 -16.86
N PRO A 31 -2.90 2.73 -17.15
CA PRO A 31 -3.48 3.87 -16.44
C PRO A 31 -4.99 3.92 -16.62
N LEU A 32 -5.73 4.14 -15.52
CA LEU A 32 -7.19 4.24 -15.53
C LEU A 32 -7.68 5.30 -16.53
N ALA A 33 -7.00 6.45 -16.60
CA ALA A 33 -7.34 7.56 -17.49
C ALA A 33 -7.37 7.21 -19.00
N VAL A 34 -6.70 6.12 -19.41
CA VAL A 34 -6.63 5.69 -20.82
C VAL A 34 -7.20 4.28 -21.05
N ALA A 35 -7.67 3.62 -19.99
CA ALA A 35 -8.24 2.29 -20.06
C ALA A 35 -9.63 2.34 -20.71
N ASP A 36 -9.79 1.68 -21.86
CA ASP A 36 -11.11 1.39 -22.44
C ASP A 36 -11.59 0.01 -21.95
N PRO A 37 -12.64 -0.05 -21.12
CA PRO A 37 -13.14 -1.32 -20.59
C PRO A 37 -13.49 -2.36 -21.67
N ALA A 38 -13.88 -1.93 -22.88
CA ALA A 38 -14.21 -2.83 -23.98
C ALA A 38 -12.97 -3.43 -24.68
N ARG A 39 -11.79 -2.88 -24.43
CA ARG A 39 -10.52 -3.26 -25.08
C ARG A 39 -9.42 -3.70 -24.11
N LEU A 40 -9.74 -3.83 -22.83
CA LEU A 40 -8.78 -4.27 -21.83
C LEU A 40 -8.32 -5.71 -22.10
N PRO A 41 -7.00 -5.95 -22.19
CA PRO A 41 -6.49 -7.31 -22.21
C PRO A 41 -6.92 -8.05 -20.93
N ALA A 42 -7.33 -9.32 -21.06
CA ALA A 42 -7.80 -10.11 -19.92
C ALA A 42 -6.78 -10.30 -18.78
N TYR A 43 -5.50 -10.01 -19.03
CA TYR A 43 -4.40 -10.14 -18.08
C TYR A 43 -3.88 -8.78 -17.56
N ALA A 44 -4.46 -7.67 -18.01
CA ALA A 44 -4.05 -6.33 -17.62
C ALA A 44 -4.64 -5.95 -16.25
N VAL A 45 -3.85 -5.23 -15.46
CA VAL A 45 -4.31 -4.57 -14.24
C VAL A 45 -4.53 -3.10 -14.57
N VAL A 46 -5.70 -2.57 -14.24
CA VAL A 46 -5.98 -1.14 -14.40
C VAL A 46 -5.55 -0.44 -13.13
N CYS A 47 -4.83 0.67 -13.26
CA CYS A 47 -4.28 1.37 -12.12
C CYS A 47 -4.49 2.88 -12.22
N ASP A 48 -5.01 3.48 -11.15
CA ASP A 48 -5.00 4.92 -10.97
C ASP A 48 -3.84 5.33 -10.05
N VAL A 49 -3.09 6.35 -10.46
CA VAL A 49 -1.95 6.85 -9.68
C VAL A 49 -2.02 8.36 -9.62
N TRP A 50 -2.18 8.88 -8.40
CA TRP A 50 -2.41 10.29 -8.16
C TRP A 50 -1.61 10.78 -6.94
N GLN A 51 -1.61 12.09 -6.72
CA GLN A 51 -0.87 12.72 -5.63
C GLN A 51 -1.83 13.33 -4.63
N ALA A 52 -1.76 12.86 -3.39
CA ALA A 52 -2.42 13.40 -2.23
C ALA A 52 -1.47 14.32 -1.44
N PRO A 53 -2.01 15.25 -0.64
CA PRO A 53 -1.21 15.95 0.37
C PRO A 53 -0.69 15.03 1.48
N GLY A 54 0.44 15.41 2.10
CA GLY A 54 0.98 14.76 3.31
C GLY A 54 2.10 13.74 3.07
N GLU A 55 2.36 12.93 4.09
CA GLU A 55 3.31 11.81 3.99
C GLU A 55 2.73 10.71 3.10
N PHE A 56 3.59 10.01 2.35
CA PHE A 56 3.15 8.98 1.38
C PHE A 56 2.10 9.51 0.40
N ALA A 57 2.43 10.67 -0.19
CA ALA A 57 1.58 11.43 -1.10
C ALA A 57 1.12 10.63 -2.33
N THR A 58 1.93 9.71 -2.82
CA THR A 58 1.63 8.98 -4.06
C THR A 58 0.65 7.85 -3.76
N VAL A 59 -0.58 7.95 -4.25
CA VAL A 59 -1.61 6.93 -4.04
C VAL A 59 -1.72 6.07 -5.29
N VAL A 60 -1.89 4.77 -5.09
CA VAL A 60 -1.98 3.76 -6.14
C VAL A 60 -3.21 2.89 -5.88
N ASP A 61 -4.18 2.96 -6.79
CA ASP A 61 -5.37 2.14 -6.78
C ASP A 61 -5.28 1.11 -7.91
N CYS A 62 -5.27 -0.18 -7.58
CA CYS A 62 -5.24 -1.26 -8.56
C CYS A 62 -6.60 -1.96 -8.64
N TYR A 63 -7.15 -2.02 -9.85
CA TYR A 63 -8.43 -2.66 -10.17
C TYR A 63 -8.21 -3.88 -11.05
N GLY A 64 -9.08 -4.88 -10.91
CA GLY A 64 -9.00 -6.08 -11.73
C GLY A 64 -7.89 -7.03 -11.31
N VAL A 65 -7.38 -6.90 -10.08
CA VAL A 65 -6.25 -7.71 -9.63
C VAL A 65 -6.68 -9.18 -9.51
N PRO A 66 -5.94 -10.12 -10.15
CA PRO A 66 -6.25 -11.54 -10.04
C PRO A 66 -6.14 -12.06 -8.59
N GLU A 67 -7.14 -12.80 -8.12
CA GLU A 67 -7.20 -13.37 -6.75
C GLU A 67 -5.97 -14.20 -6.34
N ARG A 68 -5.21 -14.73 -7.31
CA ARG A 68 -4.02 -15.54 -7.06
C ARG A 68 -2.74 -14.71 -6.85
N LEU A 69 -2.77 -13.40 -7.08
CA LEU A 69 -1.61 -12.54 -6.83
C LEU A 69 -1.56 -12.16 -5.34
N PRO A 70 -0.45 -12.43 -4.64
CA PRO A 70 -0.30 -12.03 -3.25
C PRO A 70 -0.01 -10.53 -3.12
N GLU A 71 -0.93 -9.77 -2.51
CA GLU A 71 -0.79 -8.30 -2.34
C GLU A 71 0.50 -7.92 -1.62
N HIS A 72 0.85 -8.62 -0.53
CA HIS A 72 2.01 -8.29 0.31
C HIS A 72 3.34 -8.49 -0.42
N ALA A 73 3.45 -9.56 -1.23
CA ALA A 73 4.65 -9.77 -2.02
C ALA A 73 4.72 -8.78 -3.20
N SER A 74 3.57 -8.41 -3.77
CA SER A 74 3.48 -7.45 -4.87
C SER A 74 3.93 -6.05 -4.45
N ILE A 75 3.44 -5.54 -3.31
CA ILE A 75 3.87 -4.25 -2.78
C ILE A 75 5.33 -4.29 -2.27
N ALA A 76 5.82 -5.41 -1.76
CA ALA A 76 7.23 -5.56 -1.38
C ALA A 76 8.15 -5.52 -2.61
N ALA A 77 7.77 -6.18 -3.71
CA ALA A 77 8.49 -6.09 -4.97
C ALA A 77 8.49 -4.64 -5.50
N LEU A 78 7.35 -3.95 -5.43
CA LEU A 78 7.24 -2.55 -5.83
C LEU A 78 8.14 -1.64 -4.97
N ALA A 79 8.10 -1.79 -3.64
CA ALA A 79 8.93 -1.02 -2.71
C ALA A 79 10.43 -1.19 -3.03
N ARG A 80 10.84 -2.42 -3.34
CA ARG A 80 12.21 -2.73 -3.76
C ARG A 80 12.58 -2.08 -5.09
N LEU A 81 11.73 -2.19 -6.11
CA LEU A 81 11.97 -1.62 -7.45
C LEU A 81 12.07 -0.09 -7.42
N LEU A 82 11.24 0.55 -6.59
CA LEU A 82 11.27 2.01 -6.43
C LEU A 82 12.34 2.50 -5.45
N GLY A 83 12.90 1.62 -4.61
CA GLY A 83 13.79 2.02 -3.52
C GLY A 83 13.09 2.97 -2.53
N ARG A 84 11.79 2.77 -2.30
CA ARG A 84 10.94 3.61 -1.48
C ARG A 84 10.04 2.80 -0.55
N ASN A 85 9.70 3.40 0.57
CA ASN A 85 8.71 2.83 1.47
C ASN A 85 7.31 2.90 0.84
N CYS A 86 6.55 1.84 1.03
CA CYS A 86 5.15 1.77 0.65
C CYS A 86 4.28 1.50 1.89
N LEU A 87 3.01 1.89 1.81
CA LEU A 87 1.98 1.59 2.79
C LEU A 87 0.88 0.77 2.14
N LEU A 88 0.40 -0.24 2.85
CA LEU A 88 -0.90 -0.84 2.63
C LEU A 88 -1.77 -0.67 3.88
N ARG A 89 -3.08 -0.66 3.69
CA ARG A 89 -4.00 -0.72 4.83
C ARG A 89 -3.82 -2.04 5.56
N ASP A 90 -3.91 -1.96 6.87
CA ASP A 90 -3.88 -3.14 7.73
C ASP A 90 -5.25 -3.83 7.75
N ASP A 91 -5.31 -5.05 8.27
CA ASP A 91 -6.55 -5.82 8.45
C ASP A 91 -7.46 -5.28 9.57
N THR A 92 -7.00 -4.26 10.31
CA THR A 92 -7.81 -3.53 11.27
C THR A 92 -8.73 -2.53 10.60
N LEU A 93 -9.92 -2.31 11.16
CA LEU A 93 -10.82 -1.22 10.77
C LEU A 93 -10.35 0.18 11.27
N ASP A 94 -9.11 0.30 11.76
CA ASP A 94 -8.51 1.58 12.18
C ASP A 94 -7.91 2.29 10.98
N ALA A 95 -8.53 3.38 10.53
CA ALA A 95 -8.08 4.19 9.41
C ALA A 95 -6.68 4.79 9.61
N GLY A 96 -6.24 4.98 10.86
CA GLY A 96 -4.90 5.48 11.18
C GLY A 96 -3.81 4.41 11.13
N ARG A 97 -4.17 3.12 11.02
CA ARG A 97 -3.23 2.02 11.09
C ARG A 97 -2.91 1.44 9.71
N HIS A 98 -1.63 1.33 9.43
CA HIS A 98 -1.11 0.86 8.15
C HIS A 98 0.03 -0.12 8.37
N LEU A 99 0.37 -0.87 7.33
CA LEU A 99 1.59 -1.66 7.27
C LEU A 99 2.60 -0.92 6.41
N LEU A 100 3.75 -0.63 7.00
CA LEU A 100 4.91 -0.07 6.32
C LEU A 100 5.73 -1.20 5.70
N VAL A 101 5.88 -1.15 4.38
CA VAL A 101 6.70 -2.06 3.59
C VAL A 101 7.93 -1.33 3.12
N ALA A 102 9.10 -1.74 3.60
CA ALA A 102 10.36 -1.12 3.22
C ALA A 102 10.99 -1.82 2.00
N PRO A 103 11.93 -1.16 1.30
CA PRO A 103 12.61 -1.73 0.12
C PRO A 103 13.39 -3.01 0.38
N ASP A 104 13.79 -3.25 1.63
CA ASP A 104 14.45 -4.50 2.06
C ASP A 104 13.46 -5.66 2.25
N GLY A 105 12.16 -5.43 2.00
CA GLY A 105 11.09 -6.40 2.15
C GLY A 105 10.60 -6.53 3.59
N THR A 106 11.06 -5.70 4.54
CA THR A 106 10.50 -5.72 5.89
C THR A 106 9.11 -5.11 5.90
N VAL A 107 8.20 -5.76 6.64
CA VAL A 107 6.83 -5.30 6.88
C VAL A 107 6.63 -5.10 8.37
N ARG A 108 6.11 -3.94 8.74
CA ARG A 108 5.79 -3.63 10.14
C ARG A 108 4.59 -2.70 10.27
N PRO A 109 3.79 -2.82 11.34
CA PRO A 109 2.67 -1.92 11.56
C PRO A 109 3.11 -0.53 12.02
N VAL A 110 2.43 0.50 11.52
CA VAL A 110 2.64 1.91 11.85
C VAL A 110 1.30 2.64 12.00
N HIS A 111 1.32 3.77 12.72
CA HIS A 111 0.20 4.67 12.88
C HIS A 111 0.48 6.03 12.24
N PHE A 112 -0.58 6.65 11.74
CA PHE A 112 -0.59 8.03 11.26
C PHE A 112 -1.72 8.81 11.94
N ASP A 113 -1.52 10.11 12.04
CA ASP A 113 -2.63 11.04 12.19
C ASP A 113 -3.26 11.21 10.80
N VAL A 114 -4.56 10.91 10.71
CA VAL A 114 -5.34 11.01 9.47
C VAL A 114 -6.24 12.23 9.56
N ARG A 115 -6.24 13.04 8.51
CA ARG A 115 -7.17 14.15 8.34
C ARG A 115 -7.80 14.09 6.97
N ASP A 116 -9.12 13.99 6.93
CA ASP A 116 -9.88 14.05 5.69
C ASP A 116 -9.90 15.49 5.15
N THR A 117 -9.69 15.61 3.85
CA THR A 117 -9.78 16.87 3.11
C THR A 117 -10.53 16.65 1.80
N ASP A 118 -10.92 17.73 1.13
CA ASP A 118 -11.56 17.65 -0.19
C ASP A 118 -10.63 17.00 -1.24
N ASP A 119 -9.31 17.02 -1.01
CA ASP A 119 -8.28 16.39 -1.86
C ASP A 119 -7.89 14.98 -1.38
N GLY A 120 -8.65 14.40 -0.44
CA GLY A 120 -8.43 13.07 0.12
C GLY A 120 -7.78 13.04 1.51
N GLU A 121 -7.43 11.83 1.97
CA GLU A 121 -6.82 11.58 3.28
C GLU A 121 -5.38 12.11 3.33
N VAL A 122 -5.10 13.02 4.26
CA VAL A 122 -3.76 13.49 4.60
C VAL A 122 -3.20 12.62 5.71
N LEU A 123 -2.06 11.96 5.45
CA LEU A 123 -1.30 11.26 6.49
C LEU A 123 -0.20 12.15 7.05
N SER A 124 -0.03 12.11 8.37
CA SER A 124 1.05 12.83 9.05
C SER A 124 1.49 12.15 10.34
N ARG A 125 2.66 12.55 10.85
CA ARG A 125 3.20 12.13 12.15
C ARG A 125 3.27 10.61 12.28
N ARG A 126 3.94 9.95 11.33
CA ARG A 126 4.18 8.50 11.38
C ARG A 126 4.77 8.07 12.72
N ARG A 127 4.18 7.05 13.33
CA ARG A 127 4.66 6.41 14.57
C ARG A 127 4.72 4.89 14.39
N LEU A 128 5.67 4.23 15.04
CA LEU A 128 5.70 2.77 15.07
C LEU A 128 4.54 2.25 15.91
N CYS A 129 3.88 1.19 15.45
CA CYS A 129 2.90 0.48 16.26
C CYS A 129 3.65 -0.42 17.25
N THR A 130 3.64 -0.06 18.54
CA THR A 130 4.41 -0.75 19.59
C THR A 130 3.54 -0.99 20.82
N LEU A 131 3.86 -2.02 21.61
CA LEU A 131 3.20 -2.27 22.89
C LEU A 131 3.49 -1.15 23.92
N GLY A 132 4.53 -0.34 23.68
CA GLY A 132 4.85 0.83 24.49
C GLY A 132 3.86 1.98 24.31
N ASP A 133 3.21 2.09 23.17
CA ASP A 133 2.25 3.16 22.89
C ASP A 133 0.91 2.90 23.61
N PRO A 134 0.43 3.82 24.47
CA PRO A 134 -0.89 3.72 25.10
C PRO A 134 -2.05 3.54 24.10
N GLY A 135 -1.96 4.15 22.92
CA GLY A 135 -2.98 4.04 21.87
C GLY A 135 -3.12 2.62 21.32
N CYS A 136 -2.00 1.91 21.14
CA CYS A 136 -1.98 0.53 20.65
C CYS A 136 -2.53 -0.48 21.68
N ARG A 137 -2.43 -0.18 22.98
CA ARG A 137 -2.92 -1.03 24.06
C ARG A 137 -4.42 -0.90 24.32
N GLY A 138 -5.00 0.27 24.04
CA GLY A 138 -6.39 0.58 24.40
C GLY A 138 -7.35 0.67 23.22
N TRP A 139 -7.08 1.59 22.28
CA TRP A 139 -8.11 2.08 21.34
C TRP A 139 -8.07 1.38 19.98
N SER A 140 -6.88 1.21 19.41
CA SER A 140 -6.70 0.77 18.02
C SER A 140 -6.90 -0.74 17.79
N GLN A 141 -7.27 -1.51 18.83
CA GLN A 141 -7.40 -2.99 18.78
C GLN A 141 -6.22 -3.71 18.08
N CYS A 142 -5.02 -3.12 18.10
CA CYS A 142 -3.87 -3.58 17.31
C CYS A 142 -3.49 -5.05 17.58
N HIS A 143 -3.78 -5.53 18.79
CA HIS A 143 -3.55 -6.91 19.21
C HIS A 143 -4.41 -7.95 18.46
N ARG A 144 -5.48 -7.53 17.77
CA ARG A 144 -6.38 -8.40 17.00
C ARG A 144 -5.92 -8.62 15.56
N SER A 145 -5.02 -7.77 15.09
CA SER A 145 -4.45 -7.90 13.76
C SER A 145 -3.50 -9.07 13.68
N ARG A 146 -3.39 -9.67 12.49
CA ARG A 146 -2.31 -10.62 12.20
C ARG A 146 -0.91 -9.98 12.31
N TRP A 147 -0.85 -8.65 12.23
CA TRP A 147 0.35 -7.83 12.40
C TRP A 147 0.31 -7.16 13.76
N ALA A 148 0.52 -7.94 14.83
CA ALA A 148 0.53 -7.41 16.20
C ALA A 148 1.58 -6.28 16.35
N PRO A 149 1.42 -5.37 17.33
CA PRO A 149 2.45 -4.35 17.63
C PRO A 149 3.84 -4.97 17.78
N ASP A 150 4.88 -4.21 17.41
CA ASP A 150 6.29 -4.64 17.40
C ASP A 150 6.65 -5.77 16.42
N THR A 151 5.68 -6.29 15.66
CA THR A 151 5.97 -7.28 14.61
C THR A 151 6.83 -6.68 13.51
N ILE A 152 7.89 -7.39 13.14
CA ILE A 152 8.68 -7.17 11.94
C ILE A 152 8.74 -8.51 11.22
N ALA A 153 8.11 -8.62 10.05
CA ALA A 153 8.21 -9.82 9.24
C ALA A 153 8.87 -9.51 7.89
N PRO A 154 9.69 -10.42 7.35
CA PRO A 154 10.12 -10.32 5.97
C PRO A 154 8.97 -10.71 5.04
N ALA A 155 8.47 -9.79 4.21
CA ALA A 155 7.56 -10.10 3.11
C ALA A 155 8.29 -10.71 1.89
N LEU A 156 9.62 -10.55 1.81
CA LEU A 156 10.46 -11.16 0.78
C LEU A 156 11.16 -12.45 1.24
N ALA A 157 10.75 -13.06 2.36
CA ALA A 157 11.25 -14.38 2.71
C ALA A 157 10.63 -15.43 1.77
N ALA A 158 11.41 -15.82 0.77
CA ALA A 158 11.15 -16.82 -0.27
C ALA A 158 10.24 -16.35 -1.43
N ALA A 159 10.88 -15.79 -2.47
CA ALA A 159 10.46 -15.93 -3.86
C ALA A 159 11.68 -16.33 -4.69
#